data_AF-A0A3S0LP63-F1
#
_entry.id   AF-A0A3S0LP63-F1
#
_cell.length_a   1.000
_cell.length_b   1.000
_cell.length_c   1.000
_cell.angle_alpha   90.00
_cell.angle_beta   90.00
_cell.angle_gamma   90.00
#
_symmetry.space_group_name_H-M   'P 1'
#
loop_
_entity.id
_entity.type
_entity.pdbx_description
1 polymer ?
#
loop_
_entity_poly.entity_id
_entity_poly.type
_entity_poly.pdbx_seq_one_letter_code
_entity_poly.pdbx_strand_id
1 'polypeptide(L)'
;MKIPKRIQPLVDEGLVDEVLRPLMSGKEADVFVVRSGSEVRCAKIYKEAEKRSFKQAVQYREGRKGRNSRRARAMEKGSKFGRNEQEQAWQNAEVDALFRLAHAGVRVPQPYGCFDGVLLMELITDEQGFVAPRLNDVTLTTEQALAHHKVVMKDVQRMLCAGLIHGDLSEFNVLLDSCGPVIIDLPQAVDAAANNNAKRMLERDVNNMTQYYGQFAPELLKTKYAKEMWALFESGKLNPESELTGKFKESTKAADVDSVLAEIEAAFDEEQERKERIRESIEG
;
A
#
# COMPACT_ATOMS: atom_id res chain seq x y z
N MET A 1 17.49 23.68 15.17
CA MET A 1 17.96 23.30 13.81
C MET A 1 17.46 24.31 12.79
N LYS A 2 18.05 24.46 11.58
CA LYS A 2 17.40 25.26 10.52
C LYS A 2 16.14 24.53 10.03
N ILE A 3 14.99 25.18 10.12
CA ILE A 3 13.70 24.62 9.67
C ILE A 3 13.73 24.44 8.15
N PRO A 4 13.42 23.23 7.62
CA PRO A 4 13.29 23.03 6.18
C PRO A 4 12.21 23.93 5.59
N LYS A 5 12.46 24.53 4.43
CA LYS A 5 11.52 25.47 3.78
C LYS A 5 10.10 24.90 3.60
N ARG A 6 9.98 23.59 3.41
CA ARG A 6 8.70 22.89 3.26
C ARG A 6 7.92 22.73 4.57
N ILE A 7 8.60 22.75 5.73
CA ILE A 7 7.95 22.69 7.06
C ILE A 7 7.61 24.09 7.57
N GLN A 8 8.27 25.15 7.07
CA GLN A 8 8.04 26.53 7.53
C GLN A 8 6.56 26.94 7.55
N PRO A 9 5.73 26.65 6.52
CA PRO A 9 4.30 26.98 6.57
C PRO A 9 3.55 26.34 7.76
N LEU A 10 3.86 25.08 8.09
CA LEU A 10 3.26 24.39 9.23
C LEU A 10 3.67 25.03 10.57
N VAL A 11 4.84 25.67 10.62
CA VAL A 11 5.30 26.43 11.79
C VAL A 11 4.56 27.75 11.88
N ASP A 12 4.42 28.45 10.76
CA ASP A 12 3.71 29.73 10.68
C ASP A 12 2.21 29.57 11.02
N GLU A 13 1.62 28.41 10.70
CA GLU A 13 0.23 28.05 11.03
C GLU A 13 0.05 27.44 12.43
N GLY A 14 1.13 27.23 13.20
CA GLY A 14 1.08 26.66 14.55
C GLY A 14 0.78 25.16 14.62
N LEU A 15 0.91 24.43 13.49
CA LEU A 15 0.79 22.97 13.45
C LEU A 15 2.06 22.27 13.96
N VAL A 16 3.22 22.92 13.81
CA VAL A 16 4.53 22.44 14.27
C VAL A 16 5.22 23.56 15.05
N ASP A 17 5.63 23.30 16.29
CA ASP A 17 6.35 24.30 17.09
C ASP A 17 7.85 24.32 16.77
N GLU A 18 8.44 23.14 16.57
CA GLU A 18 9.87 22.98 16.42
C GLU A 18 10.25 21.78 15.55
N VAL A 19 11.25 21.95 14.68
CA VAL A 19 11.92 20.83 14.01
C VAL A 19 13.11 20.39 14.84
N LEU A 20 12.99 19.21 15.47
CA LEU A 20 13.97 18.70 16.42
C LEU A 20 15.21 18.16 15.71
N ARG A 21 15.03 17.22 14.77
CA ARG A 21 16.13 16.56 14.06
C ARG A 21 15.66 15.87 12.76
N PRO A 22 16.55 15.61 11.79
CA PRO A 22 16.23 14.75 10.67
C PRO A 22 16.16 13.30 11.16
N LEU A 23 15.19 12.55 10.67
CA LEU A 23 15.01 11.13 10.99
C LEU A 23 15.60 10.24 9.90
N MET A 24 15.21 10.48 8.65
CA MET A 24 15.61 9.69 7.50
C MET A 24 15.64 10.56 6.26
N SER A 25 16.60 10.33 5.37
CA SER A 25 16.60 10.88 4.02
C SER A 25 16.56 9.73 3.02
N GLY A 26 15.44 9.60 2.30
CA GLY A 26 15.22 8.56 1.31
C GLY A 26 15.29 9.11 -0.12
N LYS A 27 15.13 8.23 -1.10
CA LYS A 27 15.03 8.64 -2.52
C LYS A 27 13.75 9.43 -2.82
N GLU A 28 12.68 9.10 -2.11
CA GLU A 28 11.34 9.62 -2.41
C GLU A 28 10.84 10.66 -1.41
N ALA A 29 11.34 10.63 -0.17
CA ALA A 29 10.95 11.56 0.88
C ALA A 29 12.08 11.76 1.90
N ASP A 30 12.04 12.89 2.58
CA ASP A 30 12.80 13.17 3.80
C ASP A 30 11.83 13.18 4.99
N VAL A 31 12.20 12.54 6.09
CA VAL A 31 11.39 12.49 7.31
C VAL A 31 12.12 13.23 8.42
N PHE A 32 11.41 14.10 9.13
CA PHE A 32 11.91 14.87 10.26
C PHE A 32 11.12 14.56 11.51
N VAL A 33 11.80 14.57 12.65
CA VAL A 33 11.14 14.56 13.96
C VAL A 33 10.80 16.00 14.33
N VAL A 34 9.53 16.25 14.65
CA VAL A 34 8.99 17.57 14.96
C VAL A 34 8.21 17.56 16.28
N ARG A 35 8.12 18.72 16.94
CA ARG A 35 7.25 18.96 18.09
C ARG A 35 5.97 19.62 17.63
N SER A 36 4.83 19.14 18.12
CA SER A 36 3.50 19.65 17.82
C SER A 36 2.67 19.61 19.10
N GLY A 37 2.58 20.74 19.80
CA GLY A 37 2.13 20.85 21.17
C GLY A 37 3.04 20.09 22.14
N SER A 38 2.43 19.25 22.99
CA SER A 38 3.14 18.35 23.89
C SER A 38 3.74 17.13 23.18
N GLU A 39 3.30 16.83 21.96
CA GLU A 39 3.59 15.58 21.27
C GLU A 39 4.81 15.70 20.35
N VAL A 40 5.52 14.58 20.21
CA VAL A 40 6.58 14.42 19.22
C VAL A 40 6.05 13.59 18.05
N ARG A 41 6.22 14.09 16.82
CA ARG A 41 5.65 13.53 15.60
C ARG A 41 6.69 13.44 14.48
N CYS A 42 6.32 12.76 13.41
CA CYS A 42 7.06 12.75 12.15
C CYS A 42 6.44 13.74 11.15
N ALA A 43 7.29 14.47 10.43
CA ALA A 43 6.94 15.24 9.24
C ALA A 43 7.63 14.60 8.02
N LYS A 44 6.85 13.93 7.15
CA LYS A 44 7.33 13.34 5.89
C LYS A 44 7.14 14.36 4.76
N ILE A 45 8.26 14.77 4.18
CA ILE A 45 8.34 15.71 3.06
C ILE A 45 8.67 14.93 1.79
N TYR A 46 7.78 14.97 0.80
CA TYR A 46 7.99 14.29 -0.48
C TYR A 46 8.97 15.04 -1.39
N LYS A 47 9.90 14.32 -2.01
CA LYS A 47 10.84 14.85 -3.02
C LYS A 47 10.16 14.97 -4.38
N GLU A 48 10.48 15.99 -5.15
CA GLU A 48 9.90 16.25 -6.48
C GLU A 48 10.11 15.07 -7.46
N ALA A 49 9.15 14.85 -8.36
CA ALA A 49 9.09 13.70 -9.27
C ALA A 49 10.34 13.51 -10.16
N GLU A 50 11.05 14.59 -10.51
CA GLU A 50 12.27 14.54 -11.34
C GLU A 50 13.45 13.84 -10.65
N LYS A 51 13.38 13.63 -9.32
CA LYS A 51 14.40 12.94 -8.52
C LYS A 51 14.05 11.48 -8.18
N ARG A 52 12.90 10.97 -8.62
CA ARG A 52 12.42 9.60 -8.34
C ARG A 52 12.75 8.68 -9.52
N SER A 53 13.56 7.65 -9.30
CA SER A 53 14.03 6.73 -10.35
C SER A 53 12.89 5.96 -11.02
N PHE A 54 12.77 6.10 -12.35
CA PHE A 54 11.57 5.84 -13.17
C PHE A 54 11.23 4.37 -13.50
N LYS A 55 11.95 3.36 -12.95
CA LYS A 55 11.88 1.98 -13.49
C LYS A 55 10.76 1.08 -12.95
N GLN A 56 10.09 1.43 -11.86
CA GLN A 56 9.06 0.56 -11.25
C GLN A 56 7.61 1.07 -11.40
N ALA A 57 7.39 2.29 -11.91
CA ALA A 57 6.09 2.96 -11.86
C ALA A 57 4.98 2.34 -12.76
N VAL A 58 5.29 1.46 -13.71
CA VAL A 58 4.29 0.99 -14.70
C VAL A 58 3.29 0.00 -14.07
N GLN A 59 3.74 -0.93 -13.24
CA GLN A 59 2.86 -1.92 -12.58
C GLN A 59 1.96 -1.31 -11.50
N TYR A 60 2.41 -0.23 -10.86
CA TYR A 60 1.65 0.51 -9.85
C TYR A 60 0.60 1.47 -10.45
N ARG A 61 0.65 1.72 -11.76
CA ARG A 61 -0.29 2.62 -12.45
C ARG A 61 -1.56 1.90 -12.91
N GLU A 62 -1.49 0.60 -13.15
CA GLU A 62 -2.65 -0.20 -13.57
C GLU A 62 -3.67 -0.28 -12.41
N GLY A 63 -4.94 0.04 -12.70
CA GLY A 63 -6.01 0.14 -11.69
C GLY A 63 -6.31 1.55 -11.16
N ARG A 64 -5.42 2.54 -11.37
CA ARG A 64 -5.60 3.93 -10.90
C ARG A 64 -6.37 4.86 -11.87
N LYS A 65 -7.19 4.29 -12.78
CA LYS A 65 -7.96 5.09 -13.76
C LYS A 65 -9.15 5.79 -13.09
N GLY A 66 -9.02 7.07 -12.81
CA GLY A 66 -10.13 7.91 -12.32
C GLY A 66 -11.31 7.97 -13.29
N ARG A 67 -12.54 7.96 -12.77
CA ARG A 67 -13.85 7.95 -13.48
C ARG A 67 -14.16 9.24 -14.27
N ASN A 68 -13.18 9.95 -14.84
CA ASN A 68 -13.43 11.21 -15.55
C ASN A 68 -12.74 11.28 -16.92
N SER A 69 -13.51 11.03 -17.98
CA SER A 69 -13.08 10.84 -19.38
C SER A 69 -12.48 12.06 -20.08
N ARG A 70 -12.34 13.20 -19.38
CA ARG A 70 -11.60 14.39 -19.85
C ARG A 70 -10.18 14.50 -19.28
N ARG A 71 -9.92 13.97 -18.08
CA ARG A 71 -8.59 14.01 -17.39
C ARG A 71 -7.59 12.98 -17.95
N ALA A 72 -8.08 11.85 -18.45
CA ALA A 72 -7.26 10.79 -19.01
C ALA A 72 -6.41 11.27 -20.22
N ARG A 73 -6.93 12.19 -21.05
CA ARG A 73 -6.25 12.68 -22.27
C ARG A 73 -5.12 13.68 -22.00
N ALA A 74 -5.09 14.31 -20.83
CA ALA A 74 -4.01 15.22 -20.43
C ALA A 74 -2.79 14.46 -19.85
N MET A 75 -3.03 13.32 -19.20
CA MET A 75 -1.99 12.43 -18.66
C MET A 75 -1.19 11.72 -19.76
N GLU A 76 -1.80 11.50 -20.93
CA GLU A 76 -1.19 10.81 -22.08
C GLU A 76 -0.07 11.64 -22.77
N LYS A 77 -0.03 12.97 -22.55
CA LYS A 77 0.90 13.89 -23.22
C LYS A 77 2.14 14.31 -22.39
N GLY A 78 2.30 13.83 -21.16
CA GLY A 78 3.52 14.03 -20.36
C GLY A 78 3.93 15.49 -20.06
N SER A 79 2.99 16.44 -20.15
CA SER A 79 3.26 17.88 -19.94
C SER A 79 3.65 18.20 -18.49
N LYS A 80 4.34 19.33 -18.26
CA LYS A 80 4.73 19.81 -16.92
C LYS A 80 3.53 19.94 -15.97
N PHE A 81 2.36 20.29 -16.51
CA PHE A 81 1.09 20.34 -15.79
C PHE A 81 0.55 18.93 -15.46
N GLY A 82 0.62 17.98 -16.40
CA GLY A 82 0.24 16.59 -16.16
C GLY A 82 1.13 15.86 -15.14
N ARG A 83 2.41 16.24 -15.04
CA ARG A 83 3.34 15.75 -13.99
C ARG A 83 2.98 16.29 -12.60
N ASN A 84 2.62 17.58 -12.49
CA ASN A 84 2.17 18.20 -11.24
C ASN A 84 0.82 17.63 -10.75
N GLU A 85 -0.13 17.39 -11.66
CA GLU A 85 -1.40 16.73 -11.33
C GLU A 85 -1.21 15.25 -10.92
N GLN A 86 -0.27 14.54 -11.55
CA GLN A 86 0.14 13.20 -11.12
C GLN A 86 0.78 13.20 -9.73
N GLU A 87 1.53 14.24 -9.39
CA GLU A 87 2.22 14.37 -8.10
C GLU A 87 1.24 14.62 -6.96
N GLN A 88 0.25 15.48 -7.15
CA GLN A 88 -0.87 15.63 -6.20
C GLN A 88 -1.66 14.32 -6.07
N ALA A 89 -1.99 13.65 -7.18
CA ALA A 89 -2.69 12.38 -7.13
C ALA A 89 -1.90 11.24 -6.44
N TRP A 90 -0.56 11.26 -6.51
CA TRP A 90 0.31 10.26 -5.88
C TRP A 90 0.52 10.52 -4.38
N GLN A 91 0.73 11.78 -3.98
CA GLN A 91 0.75 12.17 -2.56
C GLN A 91 -0.60 11.85 -1.91
N ASN A 92 -1.70 12.12 -2.63
CA ASN A 92 -3.03 11.73 -2.19
C ASN A 92 -3.15 10.21 -2.03
N ALA A 93 -2.59 9.40 -2.92
CA ALA A 93 -2.73 7.94 -2.83
C ALA A 93 -2.04 7.32 -1.59
N GLU A 94 -0.82 7.74 -1.24
CA GLU A 94 -0.18 7.22 -0.01
C GLU A 94 -0.90 7.73 1.24
N VAL A 95 -1.24 9.02 1.27
CA VAL A 95 -1.97 9.62 2.40
C VAL A 95 -3.33 8.94 2.57
N ASP A 96 -4.10 8.81 1.49
CA ASP A 96 -5.40 8.14 1.48
C ASP A 96 -5.28 6.68 1.91
N ALA A 97 -4.24 5.96 1.46
CA ALA A 97 -3.97 4.60 1.90
C ALA A 97 -3.68 4.56 3.41
N LEU A 98 -2.81 5.44 3.91
CA LEU A 98 -2.45 5.49 5.33
C LEU A 98 -3.68 5.78 6.21
N PHE A 99 -4.49 6.77 5.84
CA PHE A 99 -5.74 7.07 6.55
C PHE A 99 -6.73 5.89 6.49
N ARG A 100 -6.92 5.28 5.31
CA ARG A 100 -7.82 4.14 5.14
C ARG A 100 -7.40 2.94 5.97
N LEU A 101 -6.10 2.65 6.04
CA LEU A 101 -5.57 1.54 6.83
C LEU A 101 -5.62 1.81 8.33
N ALA A 102 -5.32 3.03 8.77
CA ALA A 102 -5.49 3.44 10.16
C ALA A 102 -6.95 3.28 10.61
N HIS A 103 -7.91 3.73 9.80
CA HIS A 103 -9.34 3.54 10.06
C HIS A 103 -9.79 2.07 10.04
N ALA A 104 -9.12 1.22 9.25
CA ALA A 104 -9.36 -0.22 9.21
C ALA A 104 -8.72 -0.98 10.40
N GLY A 105 -8.05 -0.28 11.32
CA GLY A 105 -7.42 -0.87 12.50
C GLY A 105 -6.13 -1.64 12.19
N VAL A 106 -5.49 -1.36 11.05
CA VAL A 106 -4.14 -1.85 10.73
C VAL A 106 -3.13 -1.06 11.56
N ARG A 107 -2.12 -1.72 12.15
CA ARG A 107 -1.06 -1.00 12.86
C ARG A 107 -0.12 -0.31 11.86
N VAL A 108 -0.45 0.92 11.53
CA VAL A 108 0.34 1.88 10.74
C VAL A 108 0.60 3.14 11.58
N PRO A 109 1.55 4.03 11.21
CA PRO A 109 1.69 5.31 11.89
C PRO A 109 0.40 6.13 11.80
N GLN A 110 -0.14 6.56 12.94
CA GLN A 110 -1.36 7.36 12.97
C GLN A 110 -1.15 8.66 12.17
N PRO A 111 -1.90 8.89 11.08
CA PRO A 111 -1.80 10.14 10.34
C PRO A 111 -2.59 11.25 11.05
N TYR A 112 -2.04 12.47 11.04
CA TYR A 112 -2.65 13.68 11.59
C TYR A 112 -3.11 14.66 10.52
N GLY A 113 -2.57 14.54 9.30
CA GLY A 113 -2.96 15.36 8.16
C GLY A 113 -1.81 15.57 7.19
N CYS A 114 -2.14 16.01 5.97
CA CYS A 114 -1.16 16.45 4.98
C CYS A 114 -1.36 17.94 4.71
N PHE A 115 -0.37 18.74 5.05
CA PHE A 115 -0.41 20.21 4.97
C PHE A 115 0.74 20.67 4.09
N ASP A 116 0.47 21.47 3.04
CA ASP A 116 1.48 21.95 2.08
C ASP A 116 2.42 20.86 1.51
N GLY A 117 1.91 19.64 1.34
CA GLY A 117 2.67 18.49 0.85
C GLY A 117 3.60 17.86 1.91
N VAL A 118 3.38 18.17 3.18
CA VAL A 118 4.03 17.55 4.35
C VAL A 118 3.01 16.71 5.10
N LEU A 119 3.25 15.39 5.15
CA LEU A 119 2.44 14.47 5.93
C LEU A 119 2.92 14.46 7.39
N LEU A 120 2.06 14.90 8.31
CA LEU A 120 2.25 14.74 9.74
C LEU A 120 1.68 13.41 10.20
N MET A 121 2.50 12.61 10.88
CA MET A 121 2.12 11.28 11.38
C MET A 121 2.84 10.93 12.68
N GLU A 122 2.41 9.86 13.34
CA GLU A 122 3.02 9.31 14.54
C GLU A 122 4.53 9.05 14.38
N LEU A 123 5.29 9.36 15.44
CA LEU A 123 6.65 8.86 15.58
C LEU A 123 6.60 7.49 16.26
N ILE A 124 7.00 6.44 15.54
CA ILE A 124 7.07 5.09 16.10
C ILE A 124 8.33 4.97 16.95
N THR A 125 8.17 4.60 18.21
CA THR A 125 9.26 4.49 19.18
C THR A 125 9.30 3.14 19.86
N ASP A 126 10.49 2.72 20.29
CA ASP A 126 10.67 1.56 21.15
C ASP A 126 10.31 1.88 22.62
N GLU A 127 10.43 0.88 23.50
CA GLU A 127 10.16 1.02 24.94
C GLU A 127 11.03 2.07 25.64
N GLN A 128 12.19 2.39 25.07
CA GLN A 128 13.14 3.36 25.60
C GLN A 128 12.92 4.77 25.03
N GLY A 129 11.92 4.93 24.15
CA GLY A 129 11.60 6.20 23.49
C GLY A 129 12.54 6.56 22.35
N PHE A 130 13.40 5.63 21.90
CA PHE A 130 14.17 5.80 20.68
C PHE A 130 13.33 5.43 19.46
N VAL A 131 13.81 5.79 18.27
CA VAL A 131 13.12 5.46 17.02
C VAL A 131 13.08 3.94 16.90
N ALA A 132 11.88 3.39 16.68
CA ALA A 132 11.70 1.95 16.54
C ALA A 132 12.60 1.39 15.43
N PRO A 133 13.33 0.28 15.69
CA PRO A 133 14.14 -0.37 14.67
C PRO A 133 13.26 -0.98 13.58
N ARG A 134 13.85 -1.15 12.39
CA ARG A 134 13.21 -1.97 11.34
C ARG A 134 13.30 -3.43 11.72
N LEU A 135 12.34 -4.21 11.23
CA LEU A 135 12.33 -5.65 11.44
C LEU A 135 13.63 -6.31 10.91
N ASN A 136 14.16 -5.84 9.78
CA ASN A 136 15.47 -6.30 9.27
C ASN A 136 16.63 -6.17 10.28
N ASP A 137 16.56 -5.19 11.18
CA ASP A 137 17.67 -4.84 12.07
C ASP A 137 17.53 -5.50 13.46
N VAL A 138 16.52 -6.35 13.65
CA VAL A 138 16.29 -7.07 14.92
C VAL A 138 16.48 -8.58 14.76
N THR A 139 16.91 -9.21 15.86
CA THR A 139 16.93 -10.67 16.00
C THR A 139 15.76 -11.09 16.87
N LEU A 140 14.99 -12.08 16.42
CA LEU A 140 13.79 -12.55 17.11
C LEU A 140 14.02 -13.93 17.71
N THR A 141 13.39 -14.16 18.86
CA THR A 141 13.14 -15.53 19.35
C THR A 141 12.06 -16.20 18.50
N THR A 142 11.99 -17.54 18.54
CA THR A 142 10.96 -18.30 17.85
C THR A 142 9.56 -17.85 18.27
N GLU A 143 9.35 -17.63 19.57
CA GLU A 143 8.07 -17.21 20.14
C GLU A 143 7.65 -15.82 19.65
N GLN A 144 8.60 -14.87 19.62
CA GLN A 144 8.35 -13.53 19.06
C GLN A 144 8.06 -13.60 17.56
N ALA A 145 8.80 -14.42 16.81
CA ALA A 145 8.58 -14.57 15.36
C ALA A 145 7.17 -15.10 15.06
N LEU A 146 6.71 -16.11 15.81
CA LEU A 146 5.35 -16.65 15.68
C LEU A 146 4.28 -15.61 16.05
N ALA A 147 4.46 -14.89 17.17
CA ALA A 147 3.52 -13.88 17.62
C ALA A 147 3.44 -12.69 16.64
N HIS A 148 4.58 -12.14 16.23
CA HIS A 148 4.65 -11.01 15.31
C HIS A 148 4.16 -11.40 13.91
N HIS A 149 4.50 -12.58 13.40
CA HIS A 149 3.97 -13.07 12.11
C HIS A 149 2.45 -13.10 12.13
N LYS A 150 1.83 -13.62 13.20
CA LYS A 150 0.38 -13.64 13.36
C LYS A 150 -0.23 -12.22 13.32
N VAL A 151 0.40 -11.26 13.99
CA VAL A 151 -0.05 -9.85 13.96
C VAL A 151 0.04 -9.28 12.54
N VAL A 152 1.17 -9.46 11.85
CA VAL A 152 1.34 -8.99 10.47
C VAL A 152 0.33 -9.64 9.53
N MET A 153 0.08 -10.95 9.65
CA MET A 153 -0.96 -11.61 8.83
C MET A 153 -2.35 -11.03 9.08
N LYS A 154 -2.68 -10.71 10.33
CA LYS A 154 -3.95 -10.06 10.69
C LYS A 154 -4.06 -8.67 10.08
N ASP A 155 -2.96 -7.93 10.06
CA ASP A 155 -2.92 -6.60 9.46
C ASP A 155 -3.00 -6.65 7.94
N VAL A 156 -2.31 -7.59 7.28
CA VAL A 156 -2.46 -7.82 5.83
C VAL A 156 -3.90 -8.23 5.48
N GLN A 157 -4.55 -9.05 6.30
CA GLN A 157 -5.98 -9.38 6.15
C GLN A 157 -6.86 -8.12 6.23
N ARG A 158 -6.63 -7.25 7.22
CA ARG A 158 -7.37 -5.99 7.36
C ARG A 158 -7.13 -5.05 6.19
N MET A 159 -5.89 -4.95 5.71
CA MET A 159 -5.55 -4.19 4.50
C MET A 159 -6.36 -4.70 3.30
N LEU A 160 -6.40 -6.00 3.09
CA LEU A 160 -7.14 -6.62 1.99
C LEU A 160 -8.65 -6.43 2.12
N CYS A 161 -9.21 -6.53 3.34
CA CYS A 161 -10.61 -6.20 3.61
C CYS A 161 -10.92 -4.72 3.35
N ALA A 162 -9.96 -3.85 3.64
CA ALA A 162 -9.98 -2.45 3.26
C ALA A 162 -9.67 -2.24 1.78
N GLY A 163 -9.64 -3.27 0.93
CA GLY A 163 -9.46 -3.17 -0.51
C GLY A 163 -8.06 -2.72 -0.96
N LEU A 164 -7.06 -2.81 -0.08
CA LEU A 164 -5.69 -2.40 -0.35
C LEU A 164 -4.70 -3.55 -0.19
N ILE A 165 -3.70 -3.58 -1.06
CA ILE A 165 -2.51 -4.42 -0.92
C ILE A 165 -1.32 -3.49 -0.80
N HIS A 166 -0.39 -3.79 0.10
CA HIS A 166 0.78 -2.94 0.35
C HIS A 166 1.61 -2.73 -0.91
N GLY A 167 1.82 -3.79 -1.70
CA GLY A 167 2.52 -3.74 -2.96
C GLY A 167 4.03 -3.60 -2.84
N ASP A 168 4.61 -3.68 -1.64
CA ASP A 168 6.06 -3.78 -1.40
C ASP A 168 6.38 -4.23 0.04
N LEU A 169 5.56 -5.10 0.63
CA LEU A 169 5.74 -5.47 2.04
C LEU A 169 6.96 -6.38 2.21
N SER A 170 7.84 -6.01 3.14
CA SER A 170 9.06 -6.71 3.52
C SER A 170 9.51 -6.28 4.93
N GLU A 171 10.52 -6.95 5.47
CA GLU A 171 11.18 -6.63 6.73
C GLU A 171 11.79 -5.21 6.80
N PHE A 172 11.98 -4.56 5.66
CA PHE A 172 12.45 -3.16 5.58
C PHE A 172 11.33 -2.14 5.78
N ASN A 173 10.08 -2.56 5.55
CA ASN A 173 8.86 -1.73 5.60
C ASN A 173 7.99 -2.07 6.82
N VAL A 174 8.59 -2.71 7.84
CA VAL A 174 7.97 -2.97 9.14
C VAL A 174 8.91 -2.46 10.23
N LEU A 175 8.39 -1.61 11.12
CA LEU A 175 9.07 -1.20 12.35
C LEU A 175 8.60 -2.09 13.50
N LEU A 176 9.39 -2.18 14.57
CA LEU A 176 9.01 -2.90 15.78
C LEU A 176 8.94 -1.93 16.97
N ASP A 177 7.73 -1.61 17.42
CA ASP A 177 7.50 -0.84 18.65
C ASP A 177 7.31 -1.77 19.85
N SER A 178 7.05 -1.19 21.02
CA SER A 178 6.81 -1.94 22.27
C SER A 178 5.55 -2.82 22.23
N CYS A 179 4.61 -2.53 21.34
CA CYS A 179 3.37 -3.28 21.16
C CYS A 179 3.47 -4.33 20.05
N GLY A 180 4.47 -4.24 19.16
CA GLY A 180 4.73 -5.19 18.10
C GLY A 180 4.99 -4.55 16.73
N PRO A 181 4.76 -5.28 15.63
CA PRO A 181 5.08 -4.81 14.29
C PRO A 181 4.17 -3.67 13.82
N VAL A 182 4.75 -2.67 13.17
CA VAL A 182 4.07 -1.51 12.57
C VAL A 182 4.42 -1.42 11.10
N ILE A 183 3.42 -1.50 10.23
CA ILE A 183 3.59 -1.42 8.77
C ILE A 183 3.79 0.05 8.37
N ILE A 184 4.81 0.31 7.55
CA ILE A 184 5.14 1.65 7.05
C ILE A 184 5.32 1.65 5.52
N ASP A 185 5.38 2.86 4.95
CA ASP A 185 5.71 3.11 3.54
C ASP A 185 4.71 2.52 2.53
N LEU A 186 3.64 3.28 2.26
CA LEU A 186 2.53 2.85 1.39
C LEU A 186 2.48 3.48 -0.02
N PRO A 187 3.54 4.07 -0.61
CA PRO A 187 3.41 4.70 -1.94
C PRO A 187 3.10 3.68 -3.07
N GLN A 188 3.45 2.42 -2.82
CA GLN A 188 3.26 1.29 -3.73
C GLN A 188 1.94 0.54 -3.51
N ALA A 189 1.09 1.02 -2.59
CA ALA A 189 -0.19 0.39 -2.32
C ALA A 189 -1.09 0.40 -3.55
N VAL A 190 -1.75 -0.73 -3.79
CA VAL A 190 -2.65 -0.93 -4.94
C VAL A 190 -4.04 -1.36 -4.49
N ASP A 191 -5.03 -1.04 -5.31
CA ASP A 191 -6.40 -1.49 -5.13
C ASP A 191 -6.50 -2.99 -5.45
N ALA A 192 -7.02 -3.76 -4.50
CA ALA A 192 -7.10 -5.21 -4.59
C ALA A 192 -8.09 -5.71 -5.66
N ALA A 193 -9.12 -4.92 -5.99
CA ALA A 193 -10.15 -5.29 -6.96
C ALA A 193 -9.86 -4.74 -8.36
N ALA A 194 -9.20 -3.58 -8.47
CA ALA A 194 -8.98 -2.90 -9.74
C ALA A 194 -7.63 -3.21 -10.41
N ASN A 195 -6.68 -3.84 -9.71
CA ASN A 195 -5.37 -4.16 -10.26
C ASN A 195 -5.27 -5.64 -10.68
N ASN A 196 -4.99 -5.88 -11.97
CA ASN A 196 -4.86 -7.24 -12.53
C ASN A 196 -3.73 -8.05 -11.89
N ASN A 197 -2.72 -7.38 -11.31
CA ASN A 197 -1.60 -8.01 -10.61
C ASN A 197 -1.82 -8.14 -9.10
N ALA A 198 -2.98 -7.73 -8.57
CA ALA A 198 -3.28 -7.71 -7.13
C ALA A 198 -2.96 -9.05 -6.44
N LYS A 199 -3.47 -10.16 -6.98
CA LYS A 199 -3.20 -11.52 -6.46
C LYS A 199 -1.71 -11.79 -6.26
N ARG A 200 -0.93 -11.53 -7.32
CA ARG A 200 0.52 -11.79 -7.32
C ARG A 200 1.25 -10.87 -6.35
N MET A 201 0.82 -9.61 -6.24
CA MET A 201 1.40 -8.64 -5.29
C MET A 201 1.13 -9.04 -3.85
N LEU A 202 -0.11 -9.44 -3.52
CA LEU A 202 -0.44 -9.98 -2.20
C LEU A 202 0.36 -11.24 -1.89
N GLU A 203 0.44 -12.18 -2.83
CA GLU A 203 1.24 -13.40 -2.65
C GLU A 203 2.70 -13.09 -2.36
N ARG A 204 3.30 -12.15 -3.10
CA ARG A 204 4.68 -11.73 -2.86
C ARG A 204 4.83 -11.11 -1.47
N ASP A 205 3.96 -10.17 -1.11
CA ASP A 205 4.01 -9.45 0.17
C ASP A 205 3.90 -10.41 1.37
N VAL A 206 2.92 -11.31 1.36
CA VAL A 206 2.71 -12.31 2.43
C VAL A 206 3.86 -13.32 2.47
N ASN A 207 4.36 -13.75 1.30
CA ASN A 207 5.47 -14.71 1.24
C ASN A 207 6.78 -14.07 1.73
N ASN A 208 7.06 -12.80 1.43
CA ASN A 208 8.23 -12.09 1.94
C ASN A 208 8.24 -12.09 3.48
N MET A 209 7.12 -11.72 4.10
CA MET A 209 7.01 -11.75 5.56
C MET A 209 7.14 -13.16 6.12
N THR A 210 6.50 -14.15 5.48
CA THR A 210 6.59 -15.55 5.90
C THR A 210 8.02 -16.10 5.79
N GLN A 211 8.76 -15.72 4.74
CA GLN A 211 10.16 -16.09 4.57
C GLN A 211 11.05 -15.45 5.63
N TYR A 212 10.87 -14.14 5.89
CA TYR A 212 11.64 -13.44 6.92
C TYR A 212 11.42 -14.08 8.30
N TYR A 213 10.18 -14.20 8.77
CA TYR A 213 9.89 -14.81 10.07
C TYR A 213 10.25 -16.30 10.10
N GLY A 214 10.19 -16.98 8.96
CA GLY A 214 10.60 -18.37 8.80
C GLY A 214 12.08 -18.64 9.05
N GLN A 215 12.94 -17.61 9.00
CA GLN A 215 14.35 -17.73 9.40
C GLN A 215 14.49 -18.02 10.90
N PHE A 216 13.55 -17.54 11.71
CA PHE A 216 13.50 -17.72 13.17
C PHE A 216 12.54 -18.84 13.59
N ALA A 217 11.46 -19.04 12.83
CA ALA A 217 10.44 -20.07 13.07
C ALA A 217 10.16 -20.89 11.79
N PRO A 218 10.95 -21.93 11.48
CA PRO A 218 10.87 -22.67 10.22
C PRO A 218 9.52 -23.33 9.92
N GLU A 219 8.68 -23.55 10.95
CA GLU A 219 7.31 -24.04 10.79
C GLU A 219 6.40 -23.09 9.99
N LEU A 220 6.67 -21.78 10.01
CA LEU A 220 5.92 -20.80 9.24
C LEU A 220 6.04 -21.01 7.73
N LEU A 221 7.16 -21.56 7.25
CA LEU A 221 7.42 -21.80 5.83
C LEU A 221 6.46 -22.82 5.19
N LYS A 222 5.74 -23.60 6.01
CA LYS A 222 4.73 -24.55 5.55
C LYS A 222 3.35 -23.93 5.38
N THR A 223 3.17 -22.69 5.87
CA THR A 223 1.89 -21.99 5.82
C THR A 223 1.61 -21.41 4.44
N LYS A 224 0.34 -21.23 4.11
CA LYS A 224 -0.16 -20.75 2.81
C LYS A 224 -1.17 -19.61 3.00
N TYR A 225 -0.88 -18.68 3.89
CA TYR A 225 -1.75 -17.54 4.22
C TYR A 225 -2.15 -16.74 2.99
N ALA A 226 -1.23 -16.49 2.05
CA ALA A 226 -1.52 -15.70 0.86
C ALA A 226 -2.68 -16.28 0.04
N LYS A 227 -2.60 -17.60 -0.21
CA LYS A 227 -3.59 -18.33 -1.01
C LYS A 227 -4.93 -18.43 -0.28
N GLU A 228 -4.89 -18.65 1.03
CA GLU A 228 -6.08 -18.67 1.90
C GLU A 228 -6.80 -17.32 1.90
N MET A 229 -6.07 -16.22 2.17
CA MET A 229 -6.62 -14.86 2.18
C MET A 229 -7.23 -14.50 0.83
N TRP A 230 -6.52 -14.78 -0.27
CA TRP A 230 -7.01 -14.44 -1.60
C TRP A 230 -8.27 -15.24 -1.98
N ALA A 231 -8.32 -16.53 -1.67
CA ALA A 231 -9.52 -17.34 -1.94
C ALA A 231 -10.74 -16.88 -1.13
N LEU A 232 -10.53 -16.48 0.13
CA LEU A 232 -11.58 -15.87 0.95
C LEU A 232 -12.03 -14.51 0.38
N PHE A 233 -11.10 -13.72 -0.14
CA PHE A 233 -11.38 -12.43 -0.77
C PHE A 233 -12.18 -12.60 -2.08
N GLU A 234 -11.73 -13.47 -2.99
CA GLU A 234 -12.42 -13.78 -4.26
C GLU A 234 -13.84 -14.32 -4.03
N SER A 235 -14.04 -15.11 -2.98
CA SER A 235 -15.36 -15.63 -2.63
C SER A 235 -16.24 -14.66 -1.84
N GLY A 236 -15.76 -13.45 -1.55
CA GLY A 236 -16.48 -12.42 -0.78
C GLY A 236 -16.68 -12.76 0.70
N LYS A 237 -15.95 -13.74 1.23
CA LYS A 237 -16.09 -14.23 2.61
C LYS A 237 -15.06 -13.62 3.57
N LEU A 238 -14.01 -13.01 3.05
CA LEU A 238 -12.99 -12.37 3.87
C LEU A 238 -13.57 -11.15 4.59
N ASN A 239 -13.41 -11.14 5.91
CA ASN A 239 -13.71 -10.01 6.77
C ASN A 239 -12.62 -9.88 7.85
N PRO A 240 -12.53 -8.74 8.57
CA PRO A 240 -11.51 -8.55 9.60
C PRO A 240 -11.52 -9.57 10.72
N GLU A 241 -12.62 -10.29 10.95
CA GLU A 241 -12.76 -11.31 11.99
C GLU A 241 -12.60 -12.74 11.46
N SER A 242 -12.39 -12.93 10.16
CA SER A 242 -12.17 -14.27 9.61
C SER A 242 -10.93 -14.90 10.24
N GLU A 243 -11.07 -16.13 10.71
CA GLU A 243 -9.94 -16.89 11.23
C GLU A 243 -9.08 -17.40 10.06
N LEU A 244 -7.79 -17.09 10.12
CA LEU A 244 -6.81 -17.59 9.16
C LEU A 244 -6.05 -18.75 9.79
N THR A 245 -5.98 -19.85 9.06
CA THR A 245 -5.37 -21.10 9.53
C THR A 245 -3.96 -21.33 9.01
N GLY A 246 -3.56 -20.59 7.96
CA GLY A 246 -2.36 -20.82 7.20
C GLY A 246 -2.40 -22.13 6.39
N LYS A 247 -3.55 -22.82 6.31
CA LYS A 247 -3.69 -24.10 5.61
C LYS A 247 -4.55 -23.90 4.37
N PHE A 248 -3.94 -24.10 3.20
CA PHE A 248 -4.66 -24.02 1.93
C PHE A 248 -4.42 -25.28 1.09
N LYS A 249 -5.53 -25.96 0.73
CA LYS A 249 -5.49 -27.05 -0.25
C LYS A 249 -5.67 -26.43 -1.63
N GLU A 250 -4.65 -26.57 -2.47
CA GLU A 250 -4.76 -26.18 -3.87
C GLU A 250 -5.74 -27.12 -4.57
N SER A 251 -6.74 -26.55 -5.23
CA SER A 251 -7.53 -27.29 -6.19
C SER A 251 -6.64 -27.62 -7.38
N THR A 252 -6.44 -28.91 -7.67
CA THR A 252 -5.70 -29.39 -8.84
C THR A 252 -6.54 -29.36 -10.11
N LYS A 253 -7.78 -28.84 -10.06
CA LYS A 253 -8.56 -28.59 -11.27
C LYS A 253 -7.93 -27.42 -12.01
N ALA A 254 -7.41 -27.67 -13.22
CA ALA A 254 -7.02 -26.63 -14.14
C ALA A 254 -8.16 -25.60 -14.25
N ALA A 255 -7.82 -24.31 -14.27
CA ALA A 255 -8.82 -23.29 -14.55
C ALA A 255 -9.52 -23.65 -15.87
N ASP A 256 -10.84 -23.54 -15.91
CA ASP A 256 -11.63 -23.77 -17.11
C ASP A 256 -11.41 -22.60 -18.07
N VAL A 257 -10.29 -22.64 -18.80
CA VAL A 257 -9.91 -21.62 -19.77
C VAL A 257 -10.93 -21.58 -20.91
N ASP A 258 -11.60 -22.70 -21.20
CA ASP A 258 -12.62 -22.82 -22.24
C ASP A 258 -13.88 -22.02 -21.87
N SER A 259 -14.30 -22.05 -20.60
CA SER A 259 -15.40 -21.21 -20.11
C SER A 259 -15.09 -19.71 -20.24
N VAL A 260 -13.86 -19.29 -19.96
CA VAL A 260 -13.45 -17.88 -20.08
C VAL A 260 -13.34 -17.45 -21.54
N LEU A 261 -12.82 -18.32 -22.41
CA LEU A 261 -12.76 -18.07 -23.85
C LEU A 261 -14.17 -17.95 -24.46
N ALA A 262 -15.11 -18.82 -24.04
CA ALA A 262 -16.49 -18.78 -24.51
C ALA A 262 -17.21 -17.47 -24.13
N GLU A 263 -16.97 -16.94 -22.92
CA GLU A 263 -17.51 -15.63 -22.50
C GLU A 263 -16.92 -14.46 -23.33
N ILE A 264 -15.63 -14.53 -23.66
CA ILE A 264 -14.97 -13.51 -24.49
C ILE A 264 -15.51 -13.54 -25.94
N GLU A 265 -15.69 -14.74 -26.50
CA GLU A 265 -16.25 -14.92 -27.84
C GLU A 265 -17.70 -14.41 -27.90
N ALA A 266 -18.54 -14.78 -26.93
CA ALA A 266 -19.91 -14.29 -26.84
C ALA A 266 -19.99 -12.75 -26.75
N ALA A 267 -19.13 -12.13 -25.94
CA ALA A 267 -19.07 -10.67 -25.83
C ALA A 267 -18.55 -10.00 -27.12
N PHE A 268 -17.68 -10.68 -27.88
CA PHE A 268 -17.19 -10.18 -29.16
C PHE A 268 -18.28 -10.22 -30.23
N ASP A 269 -19.03 -11.31 -30.30
CA ASP A 269 -20.13 -11.49 -31.26
C ASP A 269 -21.25 -10.47 -31.01
N GLU A 270 -21.64 -10.25 -29.75
CA GLU A 270 -22.62 -9.21 -29.39
C GLU A 270 -22.20 -7.80 -29.84
N GLU A 271 -20.92 -7.47 -29.74
CA GLU A 271 -20.39 -6.17 -30.16
C GLU A 271 -20.29 -6.06 -31.69
N GLN A 272 -20.05 -7.17 -32.41
CA GLN A 272 -20.12 -7.17 -33.88
C GLN A 272 -21.55 -6.94 -34.37
N GLU A 273 -22.52 -7.67 -33.83
CA GLU A 273 -23.93 -7.48 -34.20
C GLU A 273 -24.40 -6.05 -33.89
N ARG A 274 -23.93 -5.48 -32.77
CA ARG A 274 -24.24 -4.10 -32.41
C ARG A 274 -23.67 -3.11 -33.44
N LYS A 275 -22.47 -3.33 -33.95
CA LYS A 275 -21.85 -2.50 -34.98
C LYS A 275 -22.56 -2.65 -36.33
N GLU A 276 -23.00 -3.85 -36.68
CA GLU A 276 -23.78 -4.11 -37.88
C GLU A 276 -25.12 -3.39 -37.84
N ARG A 277 -25.88 -3.49 -36.73
CA ARG A 277 -27.13 -2.74 -36.54
C ARG A 277 -26.94 -1.22 -36.66
N ILE A 278 -25.83 -0.69 -36.13
CA ILE A 278 -25.49 0.73 -36.25
C ILE A 278 -25.17 1.10 -37.71
N ARG A 279 -24.43 0.25 -38.42
CA ARG A 279 -24.08 0.46 -39.83
C ARG A 279 -25.32 0.45 -40.73
N GLU A 280 -26.21 -0.50 -40.54
CA GLU A 280 -27.48 -0.60 -41.27
C GLU A 280 -28.40 0.61 -41.01
N SER A 281 -28.36 1.18 -39.79
CA SER A 281 -29.12 2.39 -39.46
C SER A 281 -28.55 3.70 -40.05
N ILE A 282 -27.30 3.67 -40.52
CA ILE A 282 -26.62 4.82 -41.15
C ILE A 282 -26.70 4.74 -42.68
N GLU A 283 -26.81 3.53 -43.24
CA GLU A 283 -26.88 3.28 -44.68
C GLU A 283 -28.33 3.20 -45.23
N GLY A 284 -29.36 3.25 -44.37
CA GLY A 284 -30.79 3.30 -44.73
C GLY A 284 -31.44 4.65 -44.46
#